data_AF-R6WY76-F1
#
_entry.id   AF-R6WY76-F1
#
_cell.length_a   1.000
_cell.length_b   1.000
_cell.length_c   1.000
_cell.angle_alpha   90.00
_cell.angle_beta   90.00
_cell.angle_gamma   90.00
#
_symmetry.space_group_name_H-M   'P 1'
#
loop_
_entity.id
_entity.type
_entity.pdbx_description
1 polymer ?
#
loop_
_entity_poly.entity_id
_entity_poly.type
_entity_poly.pdbx_seq_one_letter_code
_entity_poly.pdbx_strand_id
1 'polypeptide(L)' 'MIFTILREAARRAGIEKKISPHTFRHSFATHLLEGGASIRQVQELLGHESILTTEIYTHLDDSHLRQTVEEHLPI' A
#
# COMPACT_ATOMS: atom_id res chain seq x y z
N MET A 1 9.90 -9.94 -19.26
CA MET A 1 10.35 -11.03 -18.35
C MET A 1 9.59 -11.04 -17.03
N ILE A 2 9.63 -9.98 -16.20
CA ILE A 2 8.99 -9.95 -14.87
C ILE A 2 7.49 -10.21 -14.87
N PHE A 3 6.73 -9.62 -15.81
CA PHE A 3 5.29 -9.84 -15.93
C PHE A 3 4.93 -11.30 -16.19
N THR A 4 5.75 -12.03 -16.96
CA THR A 4 5.52 -13.45 -17.23
C THR A 4 5.76 -14.30 -15.99
N ILE A 5 6.82 -14.00 -15.23
CA ILE A 5 7.11 -14.67 -13.95
C ILE A 5 5.96 -14.47 -12.97
N LEU A 6 5.48 -13.23 -12.80
CA LEU A 6 4.38 -12.93 -11.88
C LEU A 6 3.07 -13.61 -12.30
N ARG A 7 2.75 -13.64 -13.59
CA ARG A 7 1.56 -14.33 -14.11
C ARG A 7 1.62 -15.83 -13.85
N GLU A 8 2.76 -16.46 -14.04
CA GLU A 8 2.92 -17.89 -13.78
C GLU A 8 2.86 -18.20 -12.27
N ALA A 9 3.45 -17.33 -11.43
CA ALA A 9 3.33 -17.44 -9.98
C ALA A 9 1.87 -17.30 -9.51
N ALA A 10 1.13 -16.31 -10.04
CA ALA A 10 -0.29 -16.11 -9.74
C ALA A 10 -1.13 -17.34 -10.14
N ARG A 11 -0.88 -17.89 -11.33
CA ARG A 11 -1.52 -19.14 -11.80
C ARG A 11 -1.27 -20.30 -10.85
N ARG A 12 -0.02 -20.50 -10.43
CA ARG A 12 0.36 -21.55 -9.47
C ARG A 12 -0.27 -21.37 -8.09
N ALA A 13 -0.49 -20.12 -7.67
CA ALA A 13 -1.15 -19.78 -6.42
C ALA A 13 -2.69 -19.82 -6.48
N GLY A 14 -3.29 -20.14 -7.64
CA GLY A 14 -4.74 -20.13 -7.81
C GLY A 14 -5.36 -18.71 -7.82
N ILE A 15 -4.56 -17.68 -8.09
CA ILE A 15 -5.02 -16.29 -8.14
C ILE A 15 -5.51 -15.99 -9.56
N GLU A 16 -6.82 -15.81 -9.71
CA GLU A 16 -7.46 -15.50 -11.00
C GLU A 16 -7.40 -14.02 -11.37
N LYS A 17 -7.12 -13.15 -10.39
CA LYS A 17 -6.98 -11.70 -10.62
C LYS A 17 -5.77 -11.41 -11.49
N LYS A 18 -5.87 -10.37 -12.33
CA LYS A 18 -4.74 -9.88 -13.12
C LYS A 18 -3.70 -9.23 -12.20
N ILE A 19 -2.58 -9.90 -11.99
CA ILE A 19 -1.47 -9.42 -11.16
C ILE A 19 -0.39 -8.77 -12.02
N SER A 20 0.16 -7.66 -11.52
CA SER A 20 1.29 -6.95 -12.10
C SER A 20 2.26 -6.50 -11.00
N PRO A 21 3.48 -6.03 -11.33
CA PRO A 21 4.37 -5.43 -10.34
C PRO A 21 3.71 -4.26 -9.58
N HIS A 22 2.84 -3.49 -10.25
CA HIS A 22 2.09 -2.41 -9.62
C HIS A 22 1.09 -2.91 -8.58
N THR A 23 0.49 -4.09 -8.79
CA THR A 23 -0.40 -4.72 -7.81
C THR A 23 0.34 -5.03 -6.51
N PHE A 24 1.56 -5.57 -6.60
CA PHE A 24 2.40 -5.84 -5.42
C PHE A 24 2.82 -4.54 -4.71
N ARG A 25 3.23 -3.51 -5.46
CA ARG A 25 3.55 -2.19 -4.87
C ARG A 25 2.35 -1.64 -4.08
N HIS A 26 1.16 -1.73 -4.66
CA HIS A 26 -0.06 -1.25 -4.01
C HIS A 26 -0.37 -2.04 -2.74
N SER A 27 -0.35 -3.37 -2.81
CA SER A 27 -0.59 -4.22 -1.62
C SER A 27 0.43 -3.95 -0.52
N PHE A 28 1.70 -3.76 -0.87
CA PHE A 28 2.74 -3.40 0.09
C PHE A 28 2.46 -2.05 0.77
N ALA A 29 2.15 -1.02 -0.01
CA ALA A 29 1.84 0.31 0.52
C ALA A 29 0.62 0.29 1.44
N THR A 30 -0.46 -0.35 0.99
CA THR A 30 -1.71 -0.48 1.76
C THR A 30 -1.48 -1.21 3.08
N HIS A 31 -0.80 -2.35 3.07
CA HIS A 31 -0.56 -3.11 4.31
C HIS A 31 0.34 -2.39 5.30
N LEU A 32 1.27 -1.55 4.83
CA LEU A 32 2.06 -0.72 5.73
C LEU A 32 1.19 0.35 6.40
N LEU A 33 0.34 1.05 5.65
CA LEU A 33 -0.58 2.05 6.20
C LEU A 33 -1.58 1.42 7.18
N GLU A 34 -2.22 0.31 6.79
CA GLU A 34 -3.11 -0.46 7.67
C GLU A 34 -2.42 -0.93 8.97
N GLY A 35 -1.11 -1.21 8.88
CA GLY A 35 -0.26 -1.55 10.03
C GLY A 35 0.20 -0.37 10.87
N GLY A 36 -0.27 0.86 10.58
CA GLY A 36 0.08 2.08 11.31
C GLY A 36 1.40 2.72 10.89
N ALA A 37 1.99 2.33 9.76
CA ALA A 37 3.14 3.04 9.23
C ALA A 37 2.71 4.44 8.75
N SER A 38 3.48 5.46 9.10
CA SER A 38 3.27 6.80 8.58
C SER A 38 3.49 6.83 7.07
N ILE A 39 2.79 7.73 6.38
CA ILE A 39 2.97 7.94 4.94
C ILE A 39 4.43 8.23 4.56
N ARG A 40 5.19 8.87 5.45
CA ARG A 40 6.62 9.14 5.22
C ARG A 40 7.46 7.86 5.22
N GLN A 41 7.18 6.92 6.13
CA GLN A 41 7.84 5.62 6.14
C GLN A 41 7.50 4.83 4.86
N VAL A 42 6.24 4.88 4.41
CA VAL A 42 5.83 4.24 3.15
C VAL A 42 6.55 4.87 1.95
N GLN A 43 6.68 6.20 1.90
CA GLN A 43 7.40 6.91 0.84
C GLN A 43 8.86 6.44 0.75
N GLU A 44 9.55 6.38 1.88
CA GLU A 44 10.96 5.99 1.96
C GLU A 44 11.17 4.53 1.53
N LEU A 45 10.31 3.62 1.99
CA LEU A 45 10.38 2.19 1.62
C LEU A 45 10.06 1.94 0.15
N LEU A 46 9.18 2.75 -0.45
CA LEU A 46 8.85 2.67 -1.87
C LEU A 46 9.86 3.39 -2.78
N GLY A 47 10.76 4.19 -2.21
CA GLY A 47 11.73 5.00 -2.94
C GLY A 47 11.07 6.09 -3.79
N HIS A 48 9.95 6.64 -3.33
CA HIS A 48 9.24 7.69 -4.07
C HIS A 48 9.93 9.05 -3.87
N GLU A 49 10.34 9.67 -4.97
CA GLU A 49 10.95 11.01 -4.98
C GLU A 49 10.00 12.08 -4.42
N SER A 50 8.70 11.97 -4.74
CA SER A 50 7.67 12.90 -4.30
C SER A 50 6.67 12.23 -3.36
N ILE A 51 6.28 12.97 -2.32
CA ILE A 51 5.21 12.54 -1.40
C ILE A 51 3.87 12.39 -2.13
N LEU A 52 3.61 13.22 -3.17
CA LEU A 52 2.39 13.16 -3.98
C LEU A 52 2.17 11.78 -4.63
N THR A 53 3.25 11.08 -4.98
CA THR A 53 3.19 9.72 -5.54
C THR A 53 2.80 8.67 -4.50
N THR A 54 2.96 8.98 -3.22
CA THR A 54 2.59 8.12 -2.09
C THR A 54 1.21 8.47 -1.55
N GLU A 55 0.78 9.73 -1.67
CA GLU A 55 -0.56 10.20 -1.27
C GLU A 55 -1.70 9.45 -1.96
N ILE A 56 -1.46 8.83 -3.12
CA ILE A 56 -2.46 7.97 -3.75
C ILE A 56 -2.91 6.81 -2.84
N TYR A 57 -2.19 6.47 -1.77
CA TYR A 57 -2.56 5.39 -0.85
C TYR A 57 -3.30 5.87 0.41
N THR A 58 -3.36 7.18 0.68
CA THR A 58 -3.98 7.71 1.91
C THR A 58 -5.49 7.59 1.93
N HIS A 59 -6.14 7.49 0.76
CA HIS A 59 -7.59 7.22 0.65
C HIS A 59 -8.03 5.92 1.34
N LEU A 60 -7.09 5.03 1.68
CA LEU A 60 -7.34 3.77 2.37
C LEU A 60 -7.33 3.92 3.89
N ASP A 61 -6.86 5.07 4.40
CA ASP A 61 -6.49 5.30 5.79
C ASP A 61 -7.49 6.16 6.57
N ASP A 62 -8.63 6.55 5.97
CA ASP A 62 -9.66 7.39 6.60
C ASP A 62 -10.14 6.84 7.96
N SER A 63 -10.10 5.52 8.14
CA SER A 63 -10.45 4.86 9.40
C SER A 63 -9.35 4.97 10.47
N HIS A 64 -8.09 4.81 10.09
CA HIS A 64 -6.95 4.96 11.01
C HIS A 64 -6.73 6.42 11.41
N LEU A 65 -6.95 7.36 10.46
CA LEU A 65 -6.91 8.79 10.74
C LEU A 65 -7.97 9.17 11.77
N ARG A 66 -9.20 8.65 11.63
CA ARG A 66 -10.26 8.84 12.63
C ARG A 66 -9.87 8.30 14.00
N GLN A 67 -9.39 7.07 14.07
CA GLN A 67 -8.94 6.47 15.32
C GLN A 67 -7.81 7.29 15.97
N THR A 68 -6.81 7.69 15.19
CA THR A 68 -5.68 8.49 15.68
C THR A 68 -6.14 9.84 16.25
N VAL A 69 -7.10 10.49 15.58
CA VAL A 69 -7.72 11.73 16.06
C VAL A 69 -8.49 11.49 17.36
N GLU A 70 -9.32 10.44 17.44
CA GLU A 70 -10.05 10.09 18.66
C GLU A 70 -9.11 9.77 19.84
N GLU A 71 -7.97 9.12 19.59
CA GLU A 71 -7.00 8.73 20.62
C GLU A 71 -6.12 9.89 21.13
N HIS A 72 -5.74 10.82 20.25
CA HIS A 72 -4.75 11.88 20.58
C HIS A 72 -5.36 13.27 20.75
N LEU A 73 -6.57 13.49 20.23
CA LEU A 73 -7.34 14.72 20.36
C LEU A 73 -8.74 14.36 20.89
N PRO A 74 -8.87 14.03 22.19
CA PRO A 74 -10.18 13.83 22.79
C PRO A 74 -10.95 15.16 22.69
N ILE A 75 -11.98 15.18 21.85
CA ILE A 75 -12.95 16.27 21.75
C ILE A 75 -14.00 16.08 22.85
#